data_AF-A0A7L3JVQ7-F1
#
_entry.id   AF-A0A7L3JVQ7-F1
#
_cell.length_a   1.000
_cell.length_b   1.000
_cell.length_c   1.000
_cell.angle_alpha   90.00
_cell.angle_beta   90.00
_cell.angle_gamma   90.00
#
_symmetry.space_group_name_H-M   'P 1'
#
loop_
_entity.id
_entity.type
_entity.pdbx_description
1 polymer ?
#
loop_
_entity_poly.entity_id
_entity_poly.type
_entity_poly.pdbx_seq_one_letter_code
_entity_poly.pdbx_strand_id
1 'polypeptide(L)'
;CLLVATDPDPWHPLSDGQRTPGTGSLTAAVETASGRKALVVGKPNTYMFDCIVERFGVDPSRTLMVGDRLETDILFGKNCGLSTILTLTGVSRLEEAQAYMASDSAAAKDLVPNYYVDSIADLIPGLDE
;
A
#
# COMPACT_ATOMS: atom_id res chain seq x y z
N CYS A 1 -12.51 22.78 -12.04
CA CYS A 1 -11.21 22.09 -12.25
C CYS A 1 -11.17 20.80 -11.44
N LEU A 2 -10.40 19.79 -11.81
CA LEU A 2 -10.16 18.60 -10.95
C LEU A 2 -8.99 18.89 -9.99
N LEU A 3 -8.98 18.25 -8.81
CA LEU A 3 -7.82 18.19 -7.93
C LEU A 3 -7.37 16.74 -7.91
N VAL A 4 -6.10 16.49 -8.23
CA VAL A 4 -5.51 15.15 -8.35
C VAL A 4 -4.24 15.12 -7.52
N ALA A 5 -4.06 14.04 -6.77
CA ALA A 5 -2.85 13.78 -5.98
C ALA A 5 -2.20 12.47 -6.46
N THR A 6 -0.88 12.41 -6.46
CA THR A 6 -0.14 11.22 -6.91
C THR A 6 -0.28 10.07 -5.92
N ASP A 7 -0.18 10.36 -4.63
CA ASP A 7 -0.21 9.39 -3.55
C ASP A 7 -0.69 10.07 -2.25
N PRO A 8 -1.25 9.31 -1.30
CA PRO A 8 -1.76 9.85 -0.05
C PRO A 8 -0.75 9.75 1.11
N ASP A 9 0.52 9.42 0.83
CA ASP A 9 1.48 9.09 1.90
C ASP A 9 1.79 10.32 2.76
N PRO A 10 1.58 10.25 4.08
CA PRO A 10 1.74 11.42 4.95
C PRO A 10 3.20 11.79 5.19
N TRP A 11 4.10 10.81 5.17
CA TRP A 11 5.52 10.95 5.45
C TRP A 11 6.30 9.72 4.95
N HIS A 12 7.61 9.88 4.80
CA HIS A 12 8.55 8.80 4.50
C HIS A 12 9.71 8.78 5.51
N PRO A 13 10.20 7.59 5.90
CA PRO A 13 11.40 7.47 6.72
C PRO A 13 12.65 7.82 5.91
N LEU A 14 13.62 8.45 6.57
CA LEU A 14 14.96 8.68 6.07
C LEU A 14 15.94 7.73 6.76
N SER A 15 17.08 7.46 6.10
CA SER A 15 18.09 6.50 6.60
C SER A 15 18.73 6.89 7.93
N ASP A 16 18.67 8.16 8.31
CA ASP A 16 19.15 8.71 9.58
C ASP A 16 18.10 8.66 10.71
N GLY A 17 16.97 8.00 10.47
CA GLY A 17 15.86 7.89 11.42
C GLY A 17 14.93 9.10 11.44
N GLN A 18 15.21 10.14 10.66
CA GLN A 18 14.29 11.27 10.51
C GLN A 18 13.12 10.92 9.58
N ARG A 19 12.14 11.82 9.50
CA ARG A 19 11.01 11.72 8.58
C ARG A 19 10.93 12.94 7.69
N THR A 20 10.62 12.74 6.43
CA THR A 20 10.30 13.83 5.50
C THR A 20 8.79 13.87 5.23
N PRO A 21 8.17 15.06 5.07
CA PRO A 21 6.79 15.16 4.63
C PRO A 21 6.56 14.46 3.29
N GLY A 22 5.50 13.65 3.20
CA GLY A 22 5.07 12.99 1.98
C GLY A 22 4.01 13.81 1.23
N THR A 23 3.62 13.38 0.03
CA THR A 23 2.64 14.09 -0.80
C THR A 23 1.29 14.27 -0.09
N GLY A 24 0.89 13.32 0.75
CA GLY A 24 -0.34 13.39 1.54
C GLY A 24 -0.39 14.61 2.46
N SER A 25 0.75 15.03 3.02
CA SER A 25 0.84 16.22 3.88
C SER A 25 0.56 17.52 3.11
N LEU A 26 1.10 17.64 1.89
CA LEU A 26 0.88 18.78 1.01
C LEU A 26 -0.54 18.78 0.45
N THR A 27 -1.02 17.59 0.07
CA THR A 27 -2.39 17.38 -0.40
C THR A 27 -3.39 17.80 0.68
N ALA A 28 -3.17 17.44 1.94
CA ALA A 28 -4.04 17.86 3.05
C ALA A 28 -4.14 19.39 3.17
N ALA A 29 -3.03 20.11 3.00
CA ALA A 29 -3.03 21.58 3.01
C ALA A 29 -3.86 22.15 1.84
N VAL A 30 -3.68 21.61 0.63
CA VAL A 30 -4.41 22.03 -0.58
C VAL A 30 -5.90 21.71 -0.47
N GLU A 31 -6.27 20.52 0.01
CA GLU A 31 -7.66 20.13 0.23
C GLU A 31 -8.36 21.05 1.24
N THR A 32 -7.67 21.36 2.35
CA THR A 32 -8.19 22.24 3.40
C THR A 32 -8.42 23.65 2.87
N ALA A 33 -7.45 24.22 2.17
CA ALA A 33 -7.53 25.58 1.64
C ALA A 33 -8.57 25.70 0.50
N SER A 34 -8.70 24.66 -0.32
CA SER A 34 -9.62 24.68 -1.47
C SER A 34 -11.03 24.20 -1.15
N GLY A 35 -11.25 23.49 -0.04
CA GLY A 35 -12.51 22.82 0.28
C GLY A 35 -12.84 21.65 -0.65
N ARG A 36 -11.84 21.12 -1.37
CA ARG A 36 -12.02 20.08 -2.39
C ARG A 36 -11.20 18.84 -2.03
N LYS A 37 -11.80 17.66 -2.23
CA LYS A 37 -11.08 16.39 -2.09
C LYS A 37 -10.32 16.02 -3.36
N ALA A 38 -9.10 15.56 -3.20
CA ALA A 38 -8.24 15.12 -4.26
C ALA A 38 -8.64 13.71 -4.72
N LEU A 39 -8.64 13.48 -6.02
CA LEU A 39 -8.60 12.14 -6.57
C LEU A 39 -7.16 11.63 -6.45
N VAL A 40 -6.93 10.59 -5.66
CA VAL A 40 -5.61 9.97 -5.49
C VAL A 40 -5.39 8.97 -6.63
N VAL A 41 -4.26 9.04 -7.33
CA VAL A 41 -3.95 8.14 -8.45
C VAL A 41 -3.25 6.86 -7.98
N GLY A 42 -2.34 7.00 -7.03
CA GLY A 42 -1.54 5.91 -6.50
C GLY A 42 -2.29 5.02 -5.51
N LYS A 43 -1.53 4.13 -4.87
CA LYS A 43 -2.02 3.23 -3.83
C LYS A 43 -2.73 4.04 -2.72
N PRO A 44 -3.85 3.56 -2.17
CA PRO A 44 -4.45 2.24 -2.35
C PRO A 44 -5.45 2.12 -3.53
N ASN A 45 -5.56 3.13 -4.40
CA ASN A 45 -6.47 3.08 -5.55
C ASN A 45 -5.94 2.15 -6.65
N THR A 46 -6.87 1.50 -7.38
CA THR A 46 -6.56 0.47 -8.38
C THR A 46 -6.01 1.02 -9.69
N TYR A 47 -6.06 2.34 -9.91
CA TYR A 47 -5.77 2.96 -11.20
C TYR A 47 -4.41 2.55 -11.78
N MET A 48 -3.37 2.48 -10.93
CA MET A 48 -2.05 2.01 -11.38
C MET A 48 -2.07 0.54 -11.83
N PHE A 49 -2.84 -0.32 -11.15
CA PHE A 49 -2.98 -1.71 -11.55
C PHE A 49 -3.78 -1.86 -12.84
N ASP A 50 -4.83 -1.06 -13.03
CA ASP A 50 -5.60 -1.03 -14.28
C ASP A 50 -4.69 -0.72 -15.48
N CYS A 51 -3.78 0.25 -15.33
CA CYS A 51 -2.76 0.54 -16.34
C CYS A 51 -1.77 -0.64 -16.57
N ILE A 52 -1.39 -1.35 -15.51
CA ILE A 52 -0.50 -2.53 -15.61
C ILE A 52 -1.22 -3.67 -16.36
N VAL A 53 -2.48 -3.95 -16.04
CA VAL A 53 -3.30 -4.97 -16.71
C VAL A 53 -3.49 -4.63 -18.18
N GLU A 54 -3.83 -3.37 -18.50
CA GLU A 54 -3.99 -2.90 -19.88
C GLU A 54 -2.70 -3.09 -20.69
N ARG A 55 -1.54 -2.85 -20.07
CA ARG A 55 -0.26 -2.93 -20.76
C ARG A 55 0.31 -4.35 -20.88
N PHE A 56 0.14 -5.17 -19.85
CA PHE A 56 0.86 -6.44 -19.71
C PHE A 56 -0.03 -7.68 -19.63
N GLY A 57 -1.36 -7.52 -19.49
CA GLY A 57 -2.31 -8.64 -19.45
C GLY A 57 -2.12 -9.58 -18.24
N VAL A 58 -1.70 -9.03 -17.10
CA VAL A 58 -1.50 -9.81 -15.87
C VAL A 58 -2.83 -10.28 -15.28
N ASP A 59 -2.86 -11.53 -14.83
CA ASP A 59 -4.00 -12.13 -14.13
C ASP A 59 -3.91 -11.81 -12.62
N PRO A 60 -4.88 -11.06 -12.05
CA PRO A 60 -4.84 -10.70 -10.63
C PRO A 60 -4.80 -11.90 -9.70
N SER A 61 -5.51 -12.98 -10.04
CA SER A 61 -5.59 -14.20 -9.22
C SER A 61 -4.27 -14.96 -9.13
N ARG A 62 -3.32 -14.65 -10.01
CA ARG A 62 -2.00 -15.24 -10.10
C ARG A 62 -0.86 -14.25 -9.82
N THR A 63 -1.20 -13.07 -9.30
CA THR A 63 -0.25 -11.99 -9.05
C THR A 63 -0.12 -11.73 -7.56
N LEU A 64 1.12 -11.53 -7.11
CA LEU A 64 1.45 -11.19 -5.72
C LEU A 64 1.77 -9.69 -5.62
N MET A 65 1.11 -9.00 -4.71
CA MET A 65 1.52 -7.66 -4.26
C MET A 65 2.44 -7.79 -3.06
N VAL A 66 3.70 -7.37 -3.21
CA VAL A 66 4.69 -7.35 -2.14
C VAL A 66 4.97 -5.90 -1.76
N GLY A 67 4.82 -5.55 -0.49
CA GLY A 67 5.05 -4.18 -0.02
C GLY A 67 5.22 -4.11 1.49
N ASP A 68 5.58 -2.94 1.99
CA ASP A 68 6.01 -2.72 3.38
C ASP A 68 5.01 -1.90 4.20
N ARG A 69 3.92 -1.44 3.59
CA ARG A 69 2.93 -0.59 4.26
C ARG A 69 1.50 -1.10 4.11
N LEU A 70 0.84 -1.35 5.24
CA LEU A 70 -0.50 -1.95 5.31
C LEU A 70 -1.56 -1.08 4.60
N GLU A 71 -1.59 0.21 4.88
CA GLU A 71 -2.63 1.14 4.40
C GLU A 71 -2.52 1.47 2.91
N THR A 72 -1.38 1.16 2.29
CA THR A 72 -1.13 1.48 0.88
C THR A 72 -0.92 0.21 0.07
N ASP A 73 0.10 -0.58 0.35
CA ASP A 73 0.45 -1.76 -0.44
C ASP A 73 -0.53 -2.90 -0.27
N ILE A 74 -0.82 -3.27 0.98
CA ILE A 74 -1.69 -4.40 1.27
C ILE A 74 -3.13 -4.07 0.88
N LEU A 75 -3.60 -2.87 1.24
CA LEU A 75 -4.91 -2.40 0.81
C LEU A 75 -5.01 -2.29 -0.73
N PHE A 76 -3.97 -1.82 -1.41
CA PHE A 76 -3.93 -1.81 -2.87
C PHE A 76 -4.04 -3.22 -3.46
N GLY A 77 -3.23 -4.16 -2.96
CA GLY A 77 -3.28 -5.55 -3.43
C GLY A 77 -4.66 -6.15 -3.22
N LYS A 78 -5.27 -5.92 -2.06
CA LYS A 78 -6.63 -6.40 -1.77
C LYS A 78 -7.67 -5.77 -2.69
N ASN A 79 -7.62 -4.46 -2.91
CA ASN A 79 -8.52 -3.74 -3.82
C ASN A 79 -8.39 -4.22 -5.27
N CYS A 80 -7.21 -4.67 -5.66
CA CYS A 80 -6.92 -5.21 -6.99
C CYS A 80 -7.19 -6.73 -7.10
N GLY A 81 -7.62 -7.40 -6.02
CA GLY A 81 -7.85 -8.85 -6.01
C GLY A 81 -6.57 -9.70 -6.06
N LEU A 82 -5.45 -9.14 -5.63
CA LEU A 82 -4.13 -9.78 -5.58
C LEU A 82 -3.94 -10.49 -4.24
N SER A 83 -3.14 -11.55 -4.24
CA SER A 83 -2.60 -12.08 -2.98
C SER A 83 -1.51 -11.14 -2.47
N THR A 84 -1.46 -10.91 -1.16
CA THR A 84 -0.62 -9.87 -0.55
C THR A 84 0.45 -10.45 0.37
N ILE A 85 1.67 -9.90 0.29
CA ILE A 85 2.79 -10.23 1.16
C ILE A 85 3.32 -8.94 1.79
N LEU A 86 3.32 -8.87 3.12
CA LEU A 86 3.99 -7.81 3.87
C LEU A 86 5.47 -8.15 4.06
N THR A 87 6.39 -7.28 3.65
CA THR A 87 7.81 -7.36 4.04
C THR A 87 8.07 -6.48 5.26
N LEU A 88 8.76 -7.00 6.27
CA LEU A 88 9.02 -6.30 7.54
C LEU A 88 10.26 -5.40 7.52
N THR A 89 10.80 -5.12 6.33
CA THR A 89 11.98 -4.28 6.11
C THR A 89 11.67 -2.77 6.04
N GLY A 90 10.40 -2.36 6.13
CA GLY A 90 9.98 -0.99 5.86
C GLY A 90 9.09 -0.36 6.94
N VAL A 91 7.95 0.21 6.54
CA VAL A 91 7.16 1.13 7.37
C VAL A 91 6.32 0.43 8.44
N SER A 92 5.48 -0.52 8.05
CA SER A 92 4.54 -1.18 8.95
C SER A 92 5.20 -2.31 9.73
N ARG A 93 4.76 -2.50 10.98
CA ARG A 93 5.22 -3.58 11.84
C ARG A 93 4.24 -4.75 11.87
N LEU A 94 4.75 -5.93 12.24
CA LEU A 94 3.92 -7.13 12.35
C LEU A 94 2.82 -6.97 13.41
N GLU A 95 3.10 -6.25 14.50
CA GLU A 95 2.12 -5.99 15.57
C GLU A 95 0.92 -5.17 15.06
N GLU A 96 1.12 -4.28 14.09
CA GLU A 96 0.04 -3.49 13.47
C GLU A 96 -0.88 -4.40 12.65
N ALA A 97 -0.31 -5.32 11.87
CA ALA A 97 -1.08 -6.31 11.11
C ALA A 97 -1.88 -7.23 12.04
N GLN A 98 -1.27 -7.68 13.14
CA GLN A 98 -1.95 -8.50 14.16
C GLN A 98 -3.08 -7.72 14.86
N ALA A 99 -2.87 -6.44 15.15
CA ALA A 99 -3.90 -5.58 15.73
C ALA A 99 -5.10 -5.41 14.79
N TYR A 100 -4.86 -5.24 13.48
CA TYR A 100 -5.93 -5.22 12.49
C TYR A 100 -6.66 -6.55 12.36
N MET A 101 -5.93 -7.68 12.41
CA MET A 101 -6.52 -9.02 12.37
C MET A 101 -7.42 -9.30 13.57
N ALA A 102 -7.05 -8.82 14.76
CA ALA A 102 -7.85 -8.94 15.97
C ALA A 102 -9.04 -7.98 16.03
N SER A 103 -9.13 -7.02 15.10
CA SER A 103 -10.21 -6.03 15.08
C SER A 103 -11.51 -6.61 14.49
N ASP A 104 -12.65 -6.22 15.07
CA ASP A 104 -13.97 -6.51 14.51
C ASP A 104 -14.33 -5.64 13.29
N SER A 105 -13.56 -4.59 13.02
CA SER A 105 -13.80 -3.68 11.90
C SER A 105 -13.53 -4.36 10.56
N ALA A 106 -14.51 -4.35 9.66
CA ALA A 106 -14.33 -4.82 8.28
C ALA A 106 -13.20 -4.08 7.56
N ALA A 107 -13.11 -2.76 7.75
CA ALA A 107 -12.05 -1.95 7.16
C ALA A 107 -10.66 -2.31 7.70
N ALA A 108 -10.57 -2.70 8.98
CA ALA A 108 -9.30 -3.20 9.54
C ALA A 108 -8.91 -4.55 8.92
N LYS A 109 -9.89 -5.43 8.70
CA LYS A 109 -9.65 -6.71 8.01
C LYS A 109 -9.19 -6.54 6.56
N ASP A 110 -9.41 -5.37 5.96
CA ASP A 110 -8.87 -5.01 4.64
C ASP A 110 -7.37 -4.65 4.64
N LEU A 111 -6.82 -4.40 5.82
CA LEU A 111 -5.40 -4.08 6.03
C LEU A 111 -4.58 -5.30 6.46
N VAL A 112 -5.18 -6.49 6.55
CA VAL A 112 -4.48 -7.71 6.96
C VAL A 112 -3.88 -8.40 5.72
N PRO A 113 -2.55 -8.61 5.67
CA PRO A 113 -1.92 -9.28 4.55
C PRO A 113 -2.22 -10.78 4.54
N ASN A 114 -2.15 -11.43 3.37
CA ASN A 114 -2.29 -12.88 3.28
C ASN A 114 -1.08 -13.61 3.88
N TYR A 115 0.11 -13.06 3.67
CA TYR A 115 1.38 -13.58 4.17
C TYR A 115 2.29 -12.45 4.64
N TYR A 116 3.34 -12.78 5.37
CA TYR A 116 4.43 -11.86 5.66
C TYR A 116 5.78 -12.58 5.59
N VAL A 117 6.84 -11.81 5.37
CA VAL A 117 8.23 -12.25 5.38
C VAL A 117 9.09 -11.23 6.12
N ASP A 118 10.20 -11.67 6.70
CA ASP A 118 11.13 -10.75 7.36
C ASP A 118 11.81 -9.87 6.31
N SER A 119 12.14 -10.45 5.15
CA SER A 119 12.66 -9.77 3.97
C SER A 119 12.21 -10.45 2.68
N ILE A 120 12.19 -9.71 1.58
CA ILE A 120 11.93 -10.28 0.24
C ILE A 120 12.94 -11.37 -0.15
N ALA A 121 14.11 -11.42 0.48
CA ALA A 121 15.09 -12.48 0.30
C ALA A 121 14.55 -13.86 0.71
N ASP A 122 13.59 -13.91 1.64
CA ASP A 122 12.98 -15.15 2.12
C ASP A 122 12.10 -15.83 1.07
N LEU A 123 11.81 -15.14 -0.03
CA LEU A 123 11.07 -15.70 -1.17
C LEU A 123 11.96 -16.56 -2.08
N ILE A 124 13.28 -16.35 -2.07
CA ILE A 124 14.22 -17.01 -3.00
C ILE A 124 14.19 -18.53 -2.87
N PRO A 125 14.26 -19.13 -1.67
CA PRO A 125 14.26 -20.60 -1.55
C PRO A 125 13.03 -21.28 -2.14
N GLY A 126 11.89 -20.58 -2.20
CA GLY A 126 10.65 -21.11 -2.78
C GLY A 126 10.55 -20.98 -4.31
N LEU A 127 11.51 -20.33 -4.97
CA LEU A 127 11.57 -20.19 -6.43
C LEU A 127 12.58 -21.13 -7.09
N ASP A 128 13.49 -21.70 -6.31
CA ASP A 128 14.55 -22.61 -6.77
C ASP A 128 14.11 -24.09 -6.78
N GLU A 129 12.85 -24.39 -6.44
CA GLU A 129 12.19 -25.71 -6.57
C GLU A 129 11.45 -25.86 -7.92
#